data_AF-A0A6P5KM22-F1
#
_entry.id   AF-A0A6P5KM22-F1
#
_cell.length_a   1.000
_cell.length_b   1.000
_cell.length_c   1.000
_cell.angle_alpha   90.00
_cell.angle_beta   90.00
_cell.angle_gamma   90.00
#
_symmetry.space_group_name_H-M   'P 1'
#
loop_
_entity.id
_entity.type
_entity.pdbx_description
1 polymer ?
#
loop_
_entity_poly.entity_id
_entity_poly.type
_entity_poly.pdbx_seq_one_letter_code
_entity_poly.pdbx_strand_id
1 'polypeptide(L)'
;MEKCGEVSTQTDDLKKKLVSFAMELPCLVVQDSEKLKLQVRKELEELRLQLQPNAEEVSQKMNENVQALKQCLKPCTHELQNSLSETAEQLRQQLAPLSQQLEATMKENINSLQMALAPCACEFKDKVNQHVDRMRCQLTPYADQLQNKIDQHIAELQKTLIPFAKGAQEQLNRQIECLAFQMKKKVDQLRTKVSDNTEDLKQKLTPFAEEMKGKLPQSSKELHQSLTKLNVQVDQQIEEFCKNMGPFEESFNRALVQHLEELKQKLGLPRACVVEGHLSLLEKELRDRVNSFFCTLKQTQEEMLSFPKP
;
A
#
# COMPACT_ATOMS: atom_id res chain seq x y z
N MET A 1 72.98 -69.96 122.84
CA MET A 1 73.37 -69.44 121.51
C MET A 1 72.18 -69.60 120.56
N GLU A 2 71.13 -68.77 120.64
CA GLU A 2 69.96 -68.96 119.75
C GLU A 2 69.37 -67.64 119.19
N LYS A 3 69.85 -66.47 119.60
CA LYS A 3 69.33 -65.16 119.14
C LYS A 3 70.01 -64.55 117.90
N CYS A 4 71.11 -65.13 117.41
CA CYS A 4 71.88 -64.55 116.29
C CYS A 4 71.37 -64.99 114.89
N GLY A 5 70.49 -65.99 114.82
CA GLY A 5 69.97 -66.51 113.55
C GLY A 5 68.87 -65.66 112.91
N GLU A 6 68.05 -64.97 113.71
CA GLU A 6 66.82 -64.32 113.23
C GLU A 6 67.07 -62.99 112.47
N VAL A 7 68.19 -62.30 112.72
CA VAL A 7 68.49 -60.99 112.11
C VAL A 7 69.03 -61.13 110.68
N SER A 8 69.79 -62.20 110.40
CA SER A 8 70.28 -62.48 109.04
C SER A 8 69.13 -62.83 108.09
N THR A 9 68.09 -63.51 108.59
CA THR A 9 66.94 -63.92 107.80
C THR A 9 66.06 -62.74 107.35
N GLN A 10 65.95 -61.68 108.13
CA GLN A 10 65.13 -60.52 107.77
C GLN A 10 65.75 -59.67 106.65
N THR A 11 67.09 -59.58 106.60
CA THR A 11 67.80 -58.79 105.59
C THR A 11 67.75 -59.45 104.21
N ASP A 12 67.81 -60.78 104.16
CA ASP A 12 67.65 -61.54 102.92
C ASP A 12 66.21 -61.49 102.39
N ASP A 13 65.22 -61.40 103.28
CA ASP A 13 63.80 -61.33 102.91
C ASP A 13 63.45 -60.00 102.22
N LEU A 14 64.03 -58.89 102.71
CA LEU A 14 63.84 -57.58 102.10
C LEU A 14 64.50 -57.50 100.71
N LYS A 15 65.71 -58.05 100.57
CA LYS A 15 66.45 -58.07 99.31
C LYS A 15 65.72 -58.91 98.25
N LYS A 16 65.12 -60.03 98.65
CA LYS A 16 64.24 -60.83 97.80
C LYS A 16 63.00 -60.07 97.34
N LYS A 17 62.32 -59.34 98.24
CA LYS A 17 61.15 -58.52 97.88
C LYS A 17 61.49 -57.38 96.92
N LEU A 18 62.66 -56.76 97.07
CA LEU A 18 63.07 -55.66 96.20
C LEU A 18 63.46 -56.15 94.80
N VAL A 19 64.11 -57.31 94.72
CA VAL A 19 64.42 -57.98 93.44
C VAL A 19 63.13 -58.48 92.77
N SER A 20 62.17 -59.03 93.53
CA SER A 20 60.88 -59.44 92.96
C SER A 20 60.12 -58.23 92.40
N PHE A 21 60.08 -57.13 93.15
CA PHE A 21 59.43 -55.90 92.70
C PHE A 21 60.09 -55.28 91.45
N ALA A 22 61.42 -55.26 91.38
CA ALA A 22 62.15 -54.75 90.22
C ALA A 22 61.99 -55.66 88.97
N MET A 23 61.76 -56.97 89.16
CA MET A 23 61.45 -57.90 88.07
C MET A 23 59.98 -57.83 87.63
N GLU A 24 59.06 -57.45 88.53
CA GLU A 24 57.62 -57.34 88.25
C GLU A 24 57.22 -56.00 87.62
N LEU A 25 57.96 -54.92 87.91
CA LEU A 25 57.70 -53.56 87.38
C LEU A 25 57.60 -53.48 85.84
N PRO A 26 58.51 -54.07 85.05
CA PRO A 26 58.42 -54.04 83.59
C PRO A 26 57.17 -54.75 83.06
N CYS A 27 56.78 -55.86 83.69
CA CYS A 27 55.55 -56.57 83.34
C CYS A 27 54.32 -55.72 83.67
N LEU A 28 54.32 -55.03 84.80
CA LEU A 28 53.22 -54.17 85.24
C LEU A 28 53.00 -52.98 84.29
N VAL A 29 54.09 -52.33 83.87
CA VAL A 29 54.03 -51.17 82.95
C VAL A 29 53.56 -51.58 81.55
N VAL A 30 54.01 -52.73 81.05
CA VAL A 30 53.52 -53.27 79.77
C VAL A 30 52.03 -53.61 79.87
N GLN A 31 51.61 -54.21 80.99
CA GLN A 31 50.22 -54.56 81.24
C GLN A 31 49.30 -53.32 81.32
N ASP A 32 49.74 -52.24 81.97
CA ASP A 32 48.97 -51.00 82.05
C ASP A 32 48.90 -50.26 80.71
N SER A 33 49.98 -50.29 79.92
CA SER A 33 50.01 -49.72 78.56
C SER A 33 49.02 -50.41 77.62
N GLU A 34 48.98 -51.75 77.64
CA GLU A 34 48.03 -52.57 76.88
C GLU A 34 46.58 -52.26 77.32
N LYS A 35 46.35 -52.13 78.63
CA LYS A 35 45.04 -51.83 79.20
C LYS A 35 44.52 -50.45 78.78
N LEU A 36 45.39 -49.43 78.76
CA LEU A 36 45.05 -48.09 78.29
C LEU A 36 44.73 -48.08 76.78
N LYS A 37 45.49 -48.83 75.98
CA LYS A 37 45.27 -48.95 74.52
C LYS A 37 43.92 -49.59 74.20
N LEU A 38 43.54 -50.62 74.96
CA LEU A 38 42.24 -51.27 74.87
C LEU A 38 41.11 -50.31 75.25
N GLN A 39 41.30 -49.51 76.29
CA GLN A 39 40.29 -48.57 76.77
C GLN A 39 40.02 -47.44 75.76
N VAL A 40 41.06 -46.83 75.18
CA VAL A 40 40.91 -45.79 74.15
C VAL A 40 40.22 -46.32 72.89
N ARG A 41 40.55 -47.55 72.45
CA ARG A 41 39.87 -48.18 71.31
C ARG A 41 38.39 -48.42 71.58
N LYS A 42 38.06 -48.83 72.80
CA LYS A 42 36.69 -49.09 73.22
C LYS A 42 35.84 -47.80 73.23
N GLU A 43 36.37 -46.72 73.78
CA GLU A 43 35.69 -45.42 73.83
C GLU A 43 35.46 -44.81 72.44
N LEU A 44 36.43 -44.98 71.53
CA LEU A 44 36.30 -44.50 70.15
C LEU A 44 35.18 -45.23 69.39
N GLU A 45 35.05 -46.53 69.63
CA GLU A 45 34.01 -47.35 68.99
C GLU A 45 32.64 -47.13 69.63
N GLU A 46 32.58 -46.89 70.95
CA GLU A 46 31.35 -46.46 71.64
C GLU A 46 30.85 -45.11 71.12
N LEU A 47 31.73 -44.13 70.90
CA LEU A 47 31.36 -42.83 70.31
C LEU A 47 30.83 -42.99 68.88
N ARG A 48 31.47 -43.84 68.08
CA ARG A 48 31.01 -44.16 66.72
C ARG A 48 29.64 -44.83 66.74
N LEU A 49 29.43 -45.80 67.64
CA LEU A 49 28.15 -46.49 67.84
C LEU A 49 27.07 -45.56 68.41
N GLN A 50 27.41 -44.49 69.12
CA GLN A 50 26.45 -43.50 69.60
C GLN A 50 25.99 -42.52 68.52
N LEU A 51 26.84 -42.21 67.53
CA LEU A 51 26.52 -41.29 66.45
C LEU A 51 25.85 -41.97 65.26
N GLN A 52 26.15 -43.24 65.02
CA GLN A 52 25.54 -44.09 64.00
C GLN A 52 23.99 -44.15 64.04
N PRO A 53 23.32 -44.32 65.19
CA PRO A 53 21.86 -44.38 65.26
C PRO A 53 21.16 -43.06 64.91
N ASN A 54 21.84 -41.92 65.09
CA ASN A 54 21.24 -40.61 64.84
C ASN A 54 21.36 -40.16 63.37
N ALA A 55 22.27 -40.75 62.59
CA ALA A 55 22.44 -40.41 61.17
C ALA A 55 21.22 -40.82 60.32
N GLU A 56 20.65 -41.99 60.60
CA GLU A 56 19.40 -42.45 60.01
C GLU A 56 18.21 -41.60 60.45
N GLU A 57 18.16 -41.20 61.73
CA GLU A 57 17.09 -40.32 62.23
C GLU A 57 17.12 -38.92 61.57
N VAL A 58 18.30 -38.33 61.37
CA VAL A 58 18.45 -37.03 60.68
C VAL A 58 18.06 -37.14 59.20
N SER A 59 18.49 -38.19 58.51
CA SER A 59 18.11 -38.44 57.11
C SER A 59 16.60 -38.65 56.96
N GLN A 60 16.00 -39.40 57.90
CA GLN A 60 14.56 -39.63 57.94
C GLN A 60 13.79 -38.33 58.19
N LYS A 61 14.17 -37.52 59.20
CA LYS A 61 13.58 -36.20 59.46
C LYS A 61 13.72 -35.25 58.28
N MET A 62 14.86 -35.26 57.59
CA MET A 62 15.07 -34.45 56.38
C MET A 62 14.11 -34.88 55.26
N ASN A 63 13.91 -36.18 55.07
CA ASN A 63 13.02 -36.72 54.04
C ASN A 63 11.54 -36.46 54.38
N GLU A 64 11.16 -36.58 55.65
CA GLU A 64 9.84 -36.21 56.17
C GLU A 64 9.57 -34.70 55.98
N ASN A 65 10.55 -33.85 56.30
CA ASN A 65 10.44 -32.41 56.08
C ASN A 65 10.30 -32.06 54.59
N VAL A 66 11.05 -32.70 53.70
CA VAL A 66 10.94 -32.50 52.24
C VAL A 66 9.58 -32.99 51.72
N GLN A 67 9.06 -34.12 52.23
CA GLN A 67 7.71 -34.58 51.89
C GLN A 67 6.63 -33.62 52.40
N ALA A 68 6.74 -33.14 53.64
CA ALA A 68 5.82 -32.16 54.21
C ALA A 68 5.85 -30.85 53.41
N LEU A 69 7.03 -30.36 53.03
CA LEU A 69 7.19 -29.19 52.16
C LEU A 69 6.53 -29.40 50.80
N LYS A 70 6.71 -30.58 50.17
CA LYS A 70 6.03 -30.93 48.92
C LYS A 70 4.50 -31.00 49.08
N GLN A 71 4.01 -31.52 50.19
CA GLN A 71 2.57 -31.58 50.47
C GLN A 71 1.97 -30.20 50.72
N CYS A 72 2.69 -29.31 51.42
CA CYS A 72 2.27 -27.92 51.62
C CYS A 72 2.34 -27.08 50.34
N LEU A 73 3.30 -27.32 49.44
CA LEU A 73 3.43 -26.56 48.20
C LEU A 73 2.41 -26.96 47.12
N LYS A 74 1.95 -28.21 47.12
CA LYS A 74 0.93 -28.72 46.17
C LYS A 74 -0.35 -27.87 46.09
N PRO A 75 -1.05 -27.54 47.20
CA PRO A 75 -2.24 -26.70 47.14
C PRO A 75 -1.92 -25.29 46.65
N CYS A 76 -0.80 -24.72 47.06
CA CYS A 76 -0.37 -23.39 46.62
C CYS A 76 -0.11 -23.34 45.09
N THR A 77 0.51 -24.38 44.53
CA THR A 77 0.67 -24.51 43.07
C THR A 77 -0.66 -24.72 42.34
N HIS A 78 -1.59 -25.47 42.93
CA HIS A 78 -2.91 -25.72 42.35
C HIS A 78 -3.81 -24.47 42.38
N GLU A 79 -3.77 -23.70 43.47
CA GLU A 79 -4.46 -22.42 43.61
C GLU A 79 -3.93 -21.39 42.61
N LEU A 80 -2.61 -21.29 42.46
CA LEU A 80 -2.00 -20.44 41.43
C LEU A 80 -2.44 -20.84 40.02
N GLN A 81 -2.45 -22.14 39.71
CA GLN A 81 -2.87 -22.63 38.40
C GLN A 81 -4.36 -22.33 38.12
N ASN A 82 -5.22 -22.53 39.12
CA ASN A 82 -6.65 -22.22 39.02
C ASN A 82 -6.88 -20.72 38.85
N SER A 83 -6.23 -19.89 39.67
CA SER A 83 -6.32 -18.43 39.60
C SER A 83 -5.84 -17.89 38.25
N LEU A 84 -4.74 -18.44 37.71
CA LEU A 84 -4.25 -18.06 36.39
C LEU A 84 -5.23 -18.45 35.27
N SER A 85 -5.84 -19.65 35.37
CA SER A 85 -6.85 -20.11 34.41
C SER A 85 -8.12 -19.27 34.45
N GLU A 86 -8.62 -18.93 35.65
CA GLU A 86 -9.78 -18.06 35.82
C GLU A 86 -9.50 -16.66 35.27
N THR A 87 -8.32 -16.09 35.54
CA THR A 87 -7.93 -14.78 35.03
C THR A 87 -7.85 -14.78 33.50
N ALA A 88 -7.29 -15.83 32.90
CA ALA A 88 -7.23 -15.98 31.44
C ALA A 88 -8.63 -16.10 30.81
N GLU A 89 -9.53 -16.86 31.44
CA GLU A 89 -10.91 -17.02 30.96
C GLU A 89 -11.69 -15.70 31.07
N GLN A 90 -11.53 -14.95 32.17
CA GLN A 90 -12.12 -13.63 32.33
C GLN A 90 -11.62 -12.64 31.27
N LEU A 91 -10.31 -12.61 31.01
CA LEU A 91 -9.71 -11.80 29.93
C LEU A 91 -10.30 -12.17 28.57
N ARG A 92 -10.45 -13.47 28.29
CA ARG A 92 -11.08 -13.94 27.06
C ARG A 92 -12.54 -13.49 26.95
N GLN A 93 -13.31 -13.60 28.02
CA GLN A 93 -14.71 -13.17 28.06
C GLN A 93 -14.88 -11.66 27.90
N GLN A 94 -13.89 -10.86 28.32
CA GLN A 94 -13.89 -9.40 28.12
C GLN A 94 -13.44 -9.00 26.71
N LEU A 95 -12.43 -9.67 26.16
CA LEU A 95 -11.86 -9.33 24.84
C LEU A 95 -12.72 -9.82 23.67
N ALA A 96 -13.37 -10.98 23.80
CA ALA A 96 -14.23 -11.54 22.76
C ALA A 96 -15.35 -10.58 22.29
N PRO A 97 -16.18 -9.99 23.18
CA PRO A 97 -17.22 -9.06 22.76
C PRO A 97 -16.64 -7.77 22.19
N LEU A 98 -15.50 -7.27 22.70
CA LEU A 98 -14.82 -6.09 22.12
C LEU A 98 -14.39 -6.35 20.67
N SER A 99 -13.81 -7.52 20.40
CA SER A 99 -13.42 -7.91 19.04
C SER A 99 -14.62 -8.01 18.11
N GLN A 100 -15.73 -8.61 18.57
CA GLN A 100 -16.97 -8.72 17.79
C GLN A 100 -17.60 -7.35 17.53
N GLN A 101 -17.60 -6.47 18.52
CA GLN A 101 -18.10 -5.10 18.36
C GLN A 101 -17.25 -4.30 17.36
N LEU A 102 -15.91 -4.46 17.41
CA LEU A 102 -15.00 -3.82 16.46
C LEU A 102 -15.24 -4.32 15.04
N GLU A 103 -15.40 -5.63 14.85
CA GLU A 103 -15.72 -6.23 13.55
C GLU A 103 -17.07 -5.74 13.01
N ALA A 104 -18.10 -5.70 13.85
CA ALA A 104 -19.42 -5.18 13.49
C ALA A 104 -19.36 -3.70 13.08
N THR A 105 -18.66 -2.87 13.87
CA THR A 105 -18.47 -1.44 13.60
C THR A 105 -17.70 -1.22 12.30
N MET A 106 -16.63 -1.99 12.06
CA MET A 106 -15.87 -1.91 10.80
C MET A 106 -16.74 -2.27 9.60
N LYS A 107 -17.56 -3.32 9.71
CA LYS A 107 -18.47 -3.74 8.65
C LYS A 107 -19.54 -2.67 8.36
N GLU A 108 -20.11 -2.06 9.39
CA GLU A 108 -21.07 -0.97 9.26
C GLU A 108 -20.44 0.28 8.63
N ASN A 109 -19.21 0.62 9.01
CA ASN A 109 -18.46 1.73 8.42
C ASN A 109 -18.16 1.49 6.93
N ILE A 110 -17.75 0.27 6.56
CA ILE A 110 -17.52 -0.10 5.14
C ILE A 110 -18.82 0.01 4.34
N ASN A 111 -19.94 -0.50 4.87
CA ASN A 111 -21.24 -0.40 4.22
C ASN A 111 -21.69 1.06 4.06
N SER A 112 -21.47 1.90 5.09
CA SER A 112 -21.81 3.32 5.07
C SER A 112 -20.96 4.09 4.04
N LEU A 113 -19.65 3.80 3.98
CA LEU A 113 -18.76 4.34 2.94
C LEU A 113 -19.21 3.91 1.55
N GLN A 114 -19.60 2.64 1.39
CA GLN A 114 -20.10 2.13 0.11
C GLN A 114 -21.38 2.86 -0.32
N MET A 115 -22.31 3.08 0.61
CA MET A 115 -23.54 3.84 0.35
C MET A 115 -23.29 5.31 0.04
N ALA A 116 -22.28 5.93 0.65
CA ALA A 116 -21.92 7.32 0.38
C ALA A 116 -21.19 7.50 -0.96
N LEU A 117 -20.33 6.56 -1.35
CA LEU A 117 -19.46 6.68 -2.53
C LEU A 117 -20.08 6.09 -3.81
N ALA A 118 -21.01 5.15 -3.71
CA ALA A 118 -21.69 4.61 -4.90
C ALA A 118 -22.42 5.70 -5.71
N PRO A 119 -23.14 6.66 -5.09
CA PRO A 119 -23.68 7.82 -5.81
C PRO A 119 -22.60 8.68 -6.47
N CYS A 120 -21.45 8.88 -5.83
CA CYS A 120 -20.34 9.68 -6.39
C CYS A 120 -19.80 9.08 -7.70
N ALA A 121 -19.68 7.74 -7.79
CA ALA A 121 -19.27 7.08 -9.03
C ALA A 121 -20.29 7.28 -10.16
N CYS A 122 -21.59 7.21 -9.85
CA CYS A 122 -22.66 7.51 -10.81
C CYS A 122 -22.64 8.97 -11.25
N GLU A 123 -22.54 9.91 -10.30
CA GLU A 123 -22.44 11.34 -10.59
C GLU A 123 -21.21 11.67 -11.43
N PHE A 124 -20.08 11.03 -11.18
CA PHE A 124 -18.88 11.19 -11.99
C PHE A 124 -19.14 10.75 -13.44
N LYS A 125 -19.75 9.58 -13.65
CA LYS A 125 -20.13 9.09 -14.99
C LYS A 125 -21.07 10.06 -15.70
N ASP A 126 -22.08 10.56 -15.00
CA ASP A 126 -23.05 11.49 -15.56
C ASP A 126 -22.40 12.83 -15.92
N LYS A 127 -21.51 13.34 -15.04
CA LYS A 127 -20.71 14.54 -15.34
C LYS A 127 -19.83 14.32 -16.56
N VAL A 128 -19.08 13.22 -16.65
CA VAL A 128 -18.25 12.91 -17.83
C VAL A 128 -19.11 12.94 -19.11
N ASN A 129 -20.25 12.25 -19.12
CA ASN A 129 -21.15 12.23 -20.26
C ASN A 129 -21.65 13.63 -20.64
N GLN A 130 -22.15 14.40 -19.66
CA GLN A 130 -22.64 15.75 -19.88
C GLN A 130 -21.58 16.70 -20.42
N HIS A 131 -20.33 16.58 -19.95
CA HIS A 131 -19.25 17.46 -20.37
C HIS A 131 -18.73 17.12 -21.77
N VAL A 132 -18.57 15.83 -22.07
CA VAL A 132 -18.21 15.40 -23.43
C VAL A 132 -19.32 15.79 -24.42
N ASP A 133 -20.59 15.62 -24.06
CA ASP A 133 -21.71 16.04 -24.89
C ASP A 133 -21.76 17.56 -25.08
N ARG A 134 -21.50 18.33 -24.01
CA ARG A 134 -21.39 19.80 -24.09
C ARG A 134 -20.27 20.21 -25.04
N MET A 135 -19.08 19.61 -24.92
CA MET A 135 -17.95 19.88 -25.79
C MET A 135 -18.30 19.59 -27.25
N ARG A 136 -18.92 18.44 -27.53
CA ARG A 136 -19.43 18.12 -28.87
C ARG A 136 -20.40 19.19 -29.37
N CYS A 137 -21.41 19.55 -28.58
CA CYS A 137 -22.39 20.58 -28.94
C CYS A 137 -21.80 21.97 -29.15
N GLN A 138 -20.71 22.33 -28.47
CA GLN A 138 -19.99 23.60 -28.68
C GLN A 138 -19.15 23.58 -29.96
N LEU A 139 -18.53 22.44 -30.28
CA LEU A 139 -17.57 22.31 -31.39
C LEU A 139 -18.22 21.98 -32.74
N THR A 140 -19.28 21.16 -32.77
CA THR A 140 -19.97 20.77 -34.02
C THR A 140 -20.47 21.96 -34.85
N PRO A 141 -21.09 23.01 -34.27
CA PRO A 141 -21.58 24.16 -35.03
C PRO A 141 -20.50 24.93 -35.80
N TYR A 142 -19.22 24.79 -35.45
CA TYR A 142 -18.13 25.44 -36.20
C TYR A 142 -17.95 24.85 -37.58
N ALA A 143 -18.13 23.53 -37.74
CA ALA A 143 -18.09 22.90 -39.05
C ALA A 143 -19.22 23.45 -39.93
N ASP A 144 -20.44 23.57 -39.40
CA ASP A 144 -21.58 24.14 -40.13
C ASP A 144 -21.36 25.60 -40.52
N GLN A 145 -20.79 26.40 -39.61
CA GLN A 145 -20.46 27.80 -39.87
C GLN A 145 -19.35 27.96 -40.92
N LEU A 146 -18.32 27.10 -40.89
CA LEU A 146 -17.29 27.06 -41.93
C LEU A 146 -17.89 26.70 -43.29
N GLN A 147 -18.77 25.69 -43.33
CA GLN A 147 -19.47 25.30 -44.55
C GLN A 147 -20.29 26.45 -45.13
N ASN A 148 -21.07 27.13 -44.30
CA ASN A 148 -21.87 28.30 -44.72
C ASN A 148 -21.00 29.43 -45.27
N LYS A 149 -19.86 29.74 -44.63
CA LYS A 149 -18.92 30.75 -45.14
C LYS A 149 -18.33 30.34 -46.48
N ILE A 150 -17.91 29.09 -46.64
CA ILE A 150 -17.42 28.57 -47.92
C ILE A 150 -18.49 28.74 -49.00
N ASP A 151 -19.73 28.36 -48.73
CA ASP A 151 -20.83 28.48 -49.70
C ASP A 151 -21.11 29.94 -50.10
N GLN A 152 -21.10 30.87 -49.14
CA GLN A 152 -21.27 32.30 -49.39
C GLN A 152 -20.17 32.85 -50.31
N HIS A 153 -18.91 32.60 -49.98
CA HIS A 153 -17.77 33.11 -50.75
C HIS A 153 -17.64 32.45 -52.12
N ILE A 154 -17.98 31.17 -52.25
CA ILE A 154 -18.05 30.49 -53.54
C ILE A 154 -19.12 31.14 -54.44
N ALA A 155 -20.29 31.48 -53.89
CA ALA A 155 -21.34 32.16 -54.65
C ALA A 155 -20.92 33.59 -55.07
N GLU A 156 -20.21 34.33 -54.21
CA GLU A 156 -19.64 35.63 -54.56
C GLU A 156 -18.58 35.52 -55.65
N LEU A 157 -17.68 34.55 -55.53
CA LEU A 157 -16.63 34.29 -56.51
C LEU A 157 -17.22 33.95 -57.89
N GLN A 158 -18.28 33.14 -57.95
CA GLN A 158 -19.02 32.87 -59.18
C GLN A 158 -19.58 34.17 -59.79
N LYS A 159 -20.28 34.98 -58.98
CA LYS A 159 -20.85 36.27 -59.45
C LYS A 159 -19.80 37.22 -60.01
N THR A 160 -18.64 37.31 -59.35
CA THR A 160 -17.55 38.19 -59.78
C THR A 160 -16.89 37.72 -61.07
N LEU A 161 -16.77 36.40 -61.29
CA LEU A 161 -16.06 35.85 -62.43
C LEU A 161 -16.92 35.66 -63.69
N ILE A 162 -18.24 35.46 -63.56
CA ILE A 162 -19.17 35.27 -64.70
C ILE A 162 -19.01 36.37 -65.80
N PRO A 163 -18.94 37.68 -65.47
CA PRO A 163 -18.78 38.73 -66.48
C PRO A 163 -17.47 38.65 -67.29
N PHE A 164 -16.44 37.98 -66.75
CA PHE A 164 -15.12 37.86 -67.37
C PHE A 164 -14.92 36.54 -68.13
N ALA A 165 -15.95 35.69 -68.17
CA ALA A 165 -15.86 34.31 -68.65
C ALA A 165 -16.37 34.08 -70.09
N LYS A 166 -16.37 35.11 -70.96
CA LYS A 166 -16.82 34.96 -72.37
C LYS A 166 -16.04 33.84 -73.07
N GLY A 167 -16.71 32.72 -73.34
CA GLY A 167 -16.13 31.52 -73.97
C GLY A 167 -15.43 30.51 -73.03
N ALA A 168 -15.34 30.79 -71.72
CA ALA A 168 -14.65 29.95 -70.72
C ALA A 168 -15.48 29.67 -69.45
N GLN A 169 -16.78 30.01 -69.45
CA GLN A 169 -17.67 29.93 -68.30
C GLN A 169 -17.81 28.51 -67.72
N GLU A 170 -17.88 27.49 -68.57
CA GLU A 170 -17.96 26.09 -68.10
C GLU A 170 -16.68 25.66 -67.38
N GLN A 171 -15.51 26.01 -67.94
CA GLN A 171 -14.21 25.70 -67.32
C GLN A 171 -14.06 26.41 -65.98
N LEU A 172 -14.47 27.68 -65.92
CA LEU A 172 -14.47 28.49 -64.71
C LEU A 172 -15.37 27.91 -63.62
N ASN A 173 -16.62 27.58 -63.95
CA ASN A 173 -17.57 26.98 -63.01
C ASN A 173 -17.02 25.66 -62.47
N ARG A 174 -16.44 24.81 -63.31
CA ARG A 174 -15.78 23.56 -62.88
C ARG A 174 -14.63 23.82 -61.90
N GLN A 175 -13.82 24.87 -62.10
CA GLN A 175 -12.73 25.19 -61.18
C GLN A 175 -13.26 25.66 -59.82
N ILE A 176 -14.30 26.49 -59.81
CA ILE A 176 -14.92 26.99 -58.57
C ILE A 176 -15.63 25.85 -57.82
N GLU A 177 -16.34 24.97 -58.53
CA GLU A 177 -16.96 23.78 -57.95
C GLU A 177 -15.91 22.82 -57.38
N CYS A 178 -14.77 22.65 -58.06
CA CYS A 178 -13.66 21.85 -57.57
C CYS A 178 -13.06 22.43 -56.28
N LEU A 179 -12.92 23.76 -56.17
CA LEU A 179 -12.52 24.43 -54.94
C LEU A 179 -13.55 24.19 -53.83
N ALA A 180 -14.83 24.43 -54.10
CA ALA A 180 -15.92 24.23 -53.15
C ALA A 180 -15.95 22.79 -52.61
N PHE A 181 -15.81 21.80 -53.49
CA PHE A 181 -15.76 20.39 -53.12
C PHE A 181 -14.58 20.07 -52.19
N GLN A 182 -13.38 20.57 -52.51
CA GLN A 182 -12.18 20.32 -51.69
C GLN A 182 -12.28 20.98 -50.32
N MET A 183 -12.80 22.20 -50.24
CA MET A 183 -13.01 22.90 -48.97
C MET A 183 -14.10 22.24 -48.11
N LYS A 184 -15.23 21.85 -48.70
CA LYS A 184 -16.30 21.11 -48.01
C LYS A 184 -15.80 19.78 -47.45
N LYS A 185 -15.00 19.04 -48.23
CA LYS A 185 -14.37 17.80 -47.76
C LYS A 185 -13.52 18.01 -46.51
N LYS A 186 -12.80 19.14 -46.40
CA LYS A 186 -12.02 19.49 -45.20
C LYS A 186 -12.91 19.81 -44.00
N VAL A 187 -14.05 20.45 -44.22
CA VAL A 187 -15.05 20.70 -43.17
C VAL A 187 -15.70 19.40 -42.70
N ASP A 188 -16.01 18.46 -43.60
CA ASP A 188 -16.53 17.15 -43.22
C ASP A 188 -15.48 16.34 -42.43
N GLN A 189 -14.20 16.46 -42.78
CA GLN A 189 -13.10 15.90 -41.99
C GLN A 189 -13.04 16.51 -40.58
N LEU A 190 -13.26 17.82 -40.42
CA LEU A 190 -13.36 18.45 -39.10
C LEU A 190 -14.53 17.87 -38.30
N ARG A 191 -15.72 17.81 -38.89
CA ARG A 191 -16.93 17.31 -38.23
C ARG A 191 -16.73 15.87 -37.76
N THR A 192 -16.20 15.01 -38.62
CA THR A 192 -15.89 13.61 -38.32
C THR A 192 -14.87 13.53 -37.20
N LYS A 193 -13.79 14.30 -37.27
CA LYS A 193 -12.72 14.26 -36.26
C LYS A 193 -13.18 14.76 -34.90
N VAL A 194 -14.03 15.79 -34.83
CA VAL A 194 -14.68 16.23 -33.58
C VAL A 194 -15.55 15.10 -33.02
N SER A 195 -16.37 14.46 -33.85
CA SER A 195 -17.25 13.36 -33.42
C SER A 195 -16.45 12.17 -32.90
N ASP A 196 -15.46 11.69 -33.65
CA ASP A 196 -14.67 10.52 -33.29
C ASP A 196 -13.85 10.78 -32.01
N ASN A 197 -13.24 11.95 -31.89
CA ASN A 197 -12.40 12.29 -30.74
C ASN A 197 -13.24 12.54 -29.47
N THR A 198 -14.46 13.08 -29.59
CA THR A 198 -15.39 13.18 -28.45
C THR A 198 -15.90 11.81 -28.01
N GLU A 199 -16.21 10.91 -28.95
CA GLU A 199 -16.62 9.54 -28.63
C GLU A 199 -15.47 8.72 -28.02
N ASP A 200 -14.25 8.83 -28.54
CA ASP A 200 -13.04 8.21 -27.96
C ASP A 200 -12.82 8.69 -26.52
N LEU A 201 -12.91 10.00 -26.28
CA LEU A 201 -12.81 10.57 -24.93
C LEU A 201 -13.86 9.98 -23.99
N LYS A 202 -15.12 9.87 -24.44
CA LYS A 202 -16.21 9.25 -23.67
C LYS A 202 -15.90 7.79 -23.34
N GLN A 203 -15.46 7.02 -24.32
CA GLN A 203 -15.16 5.60 -24.17
C GLN A 203 -13.97 5.33 -23.25
N LYS A 204 -12.98 6.24 -23.23
CA LYS A 204 -11.83 6.14 -22.34
C LYS A 204 -12.14 6.61 -20.91
N LEU A 205 -13.03 7.58 -20.72
CA LEU A 205 -13.37 8.11 -19.39
C LEU A 205 -14.46 7.30 -18.65
N THR A 206 -15.41 6.70 -19.38
CA THR A 206 -16.54 5.95 -18.78
C THR A 206 -16.09 4.75 -17.91
N PRO A 207 -15.10 3.93 -18.32
CA PRO A 207 -14.66 2.77 -17.54
C PRO A 207 -14.15 3.12 -16.14
N PHE A 208 -13.67 4.34 -15.92
CA PHE A 208 -13.18 4.73 -14.61
C PHE A 208 -14.26 4.85 -13.55
N ALA A 209 -15.49 5.21 -13.94
CA ALA A 209 -16.63 5.19 -13.03
C ALA A 209 -16.92 3.76 -12.54
N GLU A 210 -16.79 2.78 -13.44
CA GLU A 210 -16.99 1.37 -13.11
C GLU A 210 -15.81 0.82 -12.27
N GLU A 211 -14.57 1.26 -12.54
CA GLU A 211 -13.40 0.95 -11.71
C GLU A 211 -13.59 1.45 -10.27
N MET A 212 -14.05 2.69 -10.08
CA MET A 212 -14.36 3.26 -8.76
C MET A 212 -15.41 2.43 -8.02
N LYS A 213 -16.49 2.06 -8.70
CA LYS A 213 -17.57 1.23 -8.14
C LYS A 213 -17.08 -0.17 -7.76
N GLY A 214 -16.21 -0.78 -8.57
CA GLY A 214 -15.65 -2.11 -8.32
C GLY A 214 -14.60 -2.15 -7.20
N LYS A 215 -13.89 -1.05 -6.95
CA LYS A 215 -12.87 -0.93 -5.89
C LYS A 215 -13.42 -0.52 -4.52
N LEU A 216 -14.63 0.01 -4.50
CA LEU A 216 -15.32 0.43 -3.29
C LEU A 216 -15.40 -0.64 -2.17
N PRO A 217 -15.69 -1.94 -2.45
CA PRO A 217 -15.74 -2.97 -1.41
C PRO A 217 -14.37 -3.59 -1.04
N GLN A 218 -13.27 -3.31 -1.76
CA GLN A 218 -11.99 -4.03 -1.56
C GLN A 218 -11.13 -3.44 -0.44
N SER A 219 -10.85 -2.13 -0.47
CA SER A 219 -10.07 -1.44 0.56
C SER A 219 -10.08 0.08 0.35
N SER A 220 -10.04 0.84 1.45
CA SER A 220 -9.83 2.30 1.41
C SER A 220 -8.53 2.69 0.69
N LYS A 221 -7.46 1.88 0.85
CA LYS A 221 -6.18 2.11 0.18
C LYS A 221 -6.29 1.95 -1.34
N GLU A 222 -6.95 0.90 -1.80
CA GLU A 222 -7.16 0.64 -3.23
C GLU A 222 -8.08 1.70 -3.84
N LEU A 223 -9.15 2.07 -3.15
CA LEU A 223 -10.03 3.15 -3.56
C LEU A 223 -9.26 4.46 -3.72
N HIS A 224 -8.45 4.85 -2.73
CA HIS A 224 -7.65 6.08 -2.79
C HIS A 224 -6.66 6.07 -3.98
N GLN A 225 -6.03 4.92 -4.25
CA GLN A 225 -5.16 4.76 -5.41
C GLN A 225 -5.93 4.91 -6.73
N SER A 226 -7.12 4.30 -6.84
CA SER A 226 -7.98 4.44 -8.02
C SER A 226 -8.47 5.88 -8.22
N LEU A 227 -8.84 6.60 -7.15
CA LEU A 227 -9.23 8.01 -7.24
C LEU A 227 -8.07 8.91 -7.71
N THR A 228 -6.87 8.68 -7.17
CA THR A 228 -5.67 9.44 -7.58
C THR A 228 -5.31 9.17 -9.04
N LYS A 229 -5.34 7.90 -9.45
CA LYS A 229 -5.07 7.49 -10.83
C LYS A 229 -6.13 8.05 -11.79
N LEU A 230 -7.40 8.03 -11.40
CA LEU A 230 -8.51 8.61 -12.16
C LEU A 230 -8.27 10.09 -12.45
N ASN A 231 -7.88 10.86 -11.44
CA ASN A 231 -7.62 12.28 -11.58
C ASN A 231 -6.53 12.56 -12.65
N VAL A 232 -5.41 11.83 -12.57
CA VAL A 232 -4.32 11.93 -13.55
C VAL A 232 -4.77 11.49 -14.95
N GLN A 233 -5.58 10.42 -15.04
CA GLN A 233 -6.03 9.89 -16.33
C GLN A 233 -7.05 10.81 -17.01
N VAL A 234 -7.95 11.46 -16.26
CA VAL A 234 -8.88 12.45 -16.83
C VAL A 234 -8.11 13.57 -17.51
N ASP A 235 -7.10 14.13 -16.84
CA ASP A 235 -6.27 15.19 -17.41
C ASP A 235 -5.55 14.74 -18.68
N GLN A 236 -4.94 13.56 -18.63
CA GLN A 236 -4.23 12.98 -19.78
C GLN A 236 -5.16 12.78 -20.98
N GLN A 237 -6.39 12.30 -20.76
CA GLN A 237 -7.34 12.06 -21.84
C GLN A 237 -7.86 13.37 -22.46
N ILE A 238 -8.07 14.39 -21.64
CA ILE A 238 -8.43 15.73 -22.11
C ILE A 238 -7.29 16.36 -22.92
N GLU A 239 -6.05 16.18 -22.49
CA GLU A 239 -4.87 16.66 -23.21
C GLU A 239 -4.66 15.90 -24.53
N GLU A 240 -4.83 14.57 -24.52
CA GLU A 240 -4.76 13.73 -25.73
C GLU A 240 -5.81 14.14 -26.76
N PHE A 241 -7.04 14.41 -26.31
CA PHE A 241 -8.11 14.96 -27.15
C PHE A 241 -7.65 16.25 -27.85
N CYS A 242 -7.07 17.21 -27.13
CA CYS A 242 -6.63 18.48 -27.71
C CYS A 242 -5.44 18.30 -28.67
N LYS A 243 -4.49 17.44 -28.29
CA LYS A 243 -3.34 17.09 -29.12
C LYS A 243 -3.75 16.43 -30.43
N ASN A 244 -4.79 15.59 -30.42
CA ASN A 244 -5.32 14.96 -31.62
C ASN A 244 -5.94 15.98 -32.59
N MET A 245 -6.50 17.07 -32.06
CA MET A 245 -7.10 18.15 -32.86
C MET A 245 -6.05 19.12 -33.43
N GLY A 246 -4.95 19.37 -32.72
CA GLY A 246 -3.92 20.37 -33.10
C GLY A 246 -3.46 20.33 -34.57
N PRO A 247 -3.06 19.16 -35.12
CA PRO A 247 -2.61 19.06 -36.52
C PRO A 247 -3.67 19.45 -37.57
N PHE A 248 -4.94 19.50 -37.19
CA PHE A 248 -6.01 19.88 -38.12
C PHE A 248 -5.93 21.37 -38.48
N GLU A 249 -5.56 22.26 -37.54
CA GLU A 249 -5.42 23.70 -37.78
C GLU A 249 -4.43 23.97 -38.92
N GLU A 250 -3.22 23.43 -38.77
CA GLU A 250 -2.15 23.59 -39.76
C GLU A 250 -2.49 22.91 -41.08
N SER A 251 -3.11 21.72 -41.04
CA SER A 251 -3.52 20.99 -42.25
C SER A 251 -4.59 21.74 -43.03
N PHE A 252 -5.57 22.31 -42.35
CA PHE A 252 -6.64 23.10 -42.96
C PHE A 252 -6.06 24.39 -43.56
N ASN A 253 -5.29 25.15 -42.79
CA ASN A 253 -4.71 26.41 -43.24
C ASN A 253 -3.79 26.20 -44.45
N ARG A 254 -2.98 25.15 -44.45
CA ARG A 254 -2.14 24.77 -45.59
C ARG A 254 -2.97 24.41 -46.82
N ALA A 255 -4.00 23.58 -46.66
CA ALA A 255 -4.87 23.18 -47.77
C ALA A 255 -5.64 24.38 -48.36
N LEU A 256 -6.11 25.29 -47.49
CA LEU A 256 -6.78 26.52 -47.90
C LEU A 256 -5.87 27.36 -48.80
N VAL A 257 -4.64 27.66 -48.36
CA VAL A 257 -3.65 28.39 -49.19
C VAL A 257 -3.45 27.69 -50.52
N GLN A 258 -3.19 26.39 -50.48
CA GLN A 258 -2.86 25.62 -51.67
C GLN A 258 -4.00 25.66 -52.69
N HIS A 259 -5.24 25.44 -52.28
CA HIS A 259 -6.37 25.40 -53.20
C HIS A 259 -6.72 26.78 -53.77
N LEU A 260 -6.57 27.84 -52.99
CA LEU A 260 -6.76 29.22 -53.48
C LEU A 260 -5.68 29.61 -54.49
N GLU A 261 -4.43 29.22 -54.26
CA GLU A 261 -3.33 29.47 -55.18
C GLU A 261 -3.47 28.64 -56.47
N GLU A 262 -3.86 27.37 -56.37
CA GLU A 262 -4.18 26.52 -57.52
C GLU A 262 -5.31 27.13 -58.37
N LEU A 263 -6.34 27.69 -57.73
CA LEU A 263 -7.39 28.41 -58.45
C LEU A 263 -6.83 29.65 -59.14
N LYS A 264 -6.06 30.48 -58.44
CA LYS A 264 -5.44 31.70 -59.00
C LYS A 264 -4.60 31.39 -60.25
N GLN A 265 -3.80 30.33 -60.20
CA GLN A 265 -3.01 29.86 -61.34
C GLN A 265 -3.87 29.41 -62.51
N LYS A 266 -4.93 28.63 -62.24
CA LYS A 266 -5.84 28.12 -63.27
C LYS A 266 -6.73 29.20 -63.91
N LEU A 267 -7.00 30.30 -63.20
CA LEU A 267 -7.74 31.46 -63.72
C LEU A 267 -6.93 32.30 -64.71
N GLY A 268 -5.61 32.41 -64.49
CA GLY A 268 -4.70 33.20 -65.33
C GLY A 268 -5.00 34.71 -65.35
N LEU A 269 -4.08 35.50 -65.92
CA LEU A 269 -4.28 36.95 -66.08
C LEU A 269 -5.21 37.27 -67.25
N PRO A 270 -6.00 38.36 -67.20
CA PRO A 270 -6.27 39.27 -66.07
C PRO A 270 -7.27 38.77 -65.01
N ARG A 271 -7.92 37.60 -65.16
CA ARG A 271 -8.99 37.16 -64.24
C ARG A 271 -8.51 37.00 -62.80
N ALA A 272 -7.29 36.48 -62.61
CA ALA A 272 -6.66 36.33 -61.31
C ALA A 272 -6.57 37.65 -60.52
N CYS A 273 -6.30 38.78 -61.20
CA CYS A 273 -6.20 40.11 -60.58
C CYS A 273 -7.57 40.62 -60.10
N VAL A 274 -8.64 40.31 -60.84
CA VAL A 274 -10.01 40.73 -60.48
C VAL A 274 -10.50 40.05 -59.20
N VAL A 275 -10.12 38.80 -58.97
CA VAL A 275 -10.58 38.03 -57.79
C VAL A 275 -9.61 38.03 -56.64
N GLU A 276 -8.40 38.58 -56.80
CA GLU A 276 -7.35 38.54 -55.79
C GLU A 276 -7.83 39.08 -54.44
N GLY A 277 -8.54 40.21 -54.42
CA GLY A 277 -9.14 40.76 -53.20
C GLY A 277 -10.19 39.83 -52.57
N HIS A 278 -11.03 39.18 -53.37
CA HIS A 278 -12.04 38.23 -52.88
C HIS A 278 -11.38 36.95 -52.32
N LEU A 279 -10.35 36.43 -53.00
CA LEU A 279 -9.62 35.24 -52.54
C LEU A 279 -8.86 35.51 -51.25
N SER A 280 -8.20 36.67 -51.12
CA SER A 280 -7.54 37.08 -49.88
C SER A 280 -8.53 37.29 -48.73
N LEU A 281 -9.73 37.82 -49.01
CA LEU A 281 -10.77 37.98 -47.99
C LEU A 281 -11.29 36.61 -47.53
N LEU A 282 -11.63 35.71 -48.46
CA LEU A 282 -12.04 34.33 -48.19
C LEU A 282 -10.99 33.60 -47.32
N GLU A 283 -9.72 33.69 -47.73
CA GLU A 283 -8.60 33.12 -47.02
C GLU A 283 -8.55 33.58 -45.56
N LYS A 284 -8.64 34.89 -45.35
CA LYS A 284 -8.59 35.51 -44.03
C LYS A 284 -9.78 35.06 -43.18
N GLU A 285 -11.00 35.17 -43.71
CA GLU A 285 -12.21 34.88 -42.95
C GLU A 285 -12.33 33.41 -42.51
N LEU A 286 -11.81 32.48 -43.32
CA LEU A 286 -11.79 31.07 -42.97
C LEU A 286 -10.69 30.75 -41.97
N ARG A 287 -9.49 31.34 -42.11
CA ARG A 287 -8.44 31.23 -41.09
C ARG A 287 -8.91 31.76 -39.74
N ASP A 288 -9.47 32.97 -39.72
CA ASP A 288 -9.98 33.58 -38.49
C ASP A 288 -11.04 32.68 -37.83
N ARG A 289 -11.88 32.01 -38.64
CA ARG A 289 -12.89 31.08 -38.15
C ARG A 289 -12.29 29.79 -37.59
N VAL A 290 -11.29 29.22 -38.25
CA VAL A 290 -10.57 28.04 -37.75
C VAL A 290 -9.79 28.38 -36.48
N ASN A 291 -9.10 29.52 -36.44
CA ASN A 291 -8.41 29.97 -35.23
C ASN A 291 -9.39 30.18 -34.07
N SER A 292 -10.56 30.77 -34.34
CA SER A 292 -11.62 30.90 -33.33
C SER A 292 -12.10 29.55 -32.80
N PHE A 293 -12.19 28.51 -33.64
CA PHE A 293 -12.49 27.15 -33.20
C PHE A 293 -11.45 26.63 -32.21
N PHE A 294 -10.16 26.77 -32.52
CA PHE A 294 -9.08 26.28 -31.66
C PHE A 294 -8.94 27.10 -30.36
N CYS A 295 -9.24 28.40 -30.38
CA CYS A 295 -9.36 29.19 -29.16
C CYS A 295 -10.48 28.67 -28.26
N THR A 296 -11.66 28.37 -28.81
CA THR A 296 -12.78 27.81 -28.05
C THR A 296 -12.47 26.39 -27.56
N LEU A 297 -11.82 25.55 -28.38
CA LEU A 297 -11.36 24.24 -27.97
C LEU A 297 -10.48 24.31 -26.71
N LYS A 298 -9.53 25.25 -26.69
CA LYS A 298 -8.65 25.47 -25.55
C LYS A 298 -9.39 25.98 -24.32
N GLN A 299 -10.38 26.86 -24.48
CA GLN A 299 -11.24 27.31 -23.38
C GLN A 299 -12.04 26.15 -22.79
N THR A 300 -12.67 25.32 -23.63
CA THR A 300 -13.40 24.13 -23.18
C THR A 300 -12.48 23.14 -22.47
N GLN A 301 -11.23 23.00 -22.92
CA GLN A 301 -10.21 22.20 -22.24
C GLN A 301 -9.93 22.72 -20.82
N GLU A 302 -9.68 24.02 -20.67
CA GLU A 302 -9.40 24.65 -19.37
C GLU A 302 -10.60 24.52 -18.42
N GLU A 303 -11.83 24.71 -18.93
CA GLU A 303 -13.06 24.48 -18.17
C GLU A 303 -13.12 23.03 -17.66
N MET A 304 -12.87 22.05 -18.52
CA MET A 304 -12.89 20.63 -18.15
C MET A 304 -11.84 20.26 -17.08
N LEU A 305 -10.64 20.84 -17.17
CA LEU A 305 -9.57 20.62 -16.19
C LEU A 305 -9.85 21.28 -14.83
N SER A 306 -10.66 22.34 -14.81
CA SER A 306 -11.01 23.10 -13.60
C SER A 306 -12.07 22.44 -12.72
N PHE A 307 -12.74 21.39 -13.20
CA PHE A 307 -13.80 20.75 -12.43
C PHE A 307 -13.26 20.05 -11.18
N PRO A 308 -14.04 20.05 -10.07
CA PRO A 308 -13.68 19.30 -8.87
C PRO A 308 -13.58 17.82 -9.22
N LYS A 309 -12.34 17.35 -9.24
CA LYS A 309 -12.01 15.93 -9.28
C LYS A 309 -12.37 15.31 -7.92
N PRO A 310 -12.73 14.01 -7.90
CA PRO A 310 -13.07 13.31 -6.67
C PRO A 310 -11.91 13.24 -5.68
#